data_AF-A0A7V2JYH9-F1
#
_entry.id   AF-A0A7V2JYH9-F1
#
_cell.length_a   1.000
_cell.length_b   1.000
_cell.length_c   1.000
_cell.angle_alpha   90.00
_cell.angle_beta   90.00
_cell.angle_gamma   90.00
#
_symmetry.space_group_name_H-M   'P 1'
#
loop_
_entity.id
_entity.type
_entity.pdbx_description
1 polymer ?
#
loop_
_entity_poly.entity_id
_entity_poly.type
_entity_poly.pdbx_seq_one_letter_code
_entity_poly.pdbx_strand_id
1 'polypeptide(L)'
;GQDGPAILLGTDSFWEGVDLPGEALEILIITRLPFPVPSDPVFSALADSMSEGGKDPFYDLSIPRAILKLRQGVGRLIRTTADHGIVIITDERILSKNYGRLFIESLPVGAQRAGSLEDLIVLTRDWFNAREVLAEHDQLSDVAN
;
A
#
# COMPACT_ATOMS: atom_id res chain seq x y z
N GLY A 1 25.01 9.25 -7.05
CA GLY A 1 25.12 8.66 -8.39
C GLY A 1 23.94 9.18 -9.17
N GLN A 2 24.06 9.31 -10.49
CA GLN A 2 22.90 9.66 -11.32
C GLN A 2 22.05 8.41 -11.52
N ASP A 3 21.16 8.15 -10.57
CA ASP A 3 20.09 7.19 -10.77
C ASP A 3 18.85 8.00 -11.17
N GLY A 4 18.45 7.85 -12.44
CA GLY A 4 17.25 8.50 -12.98
C GLY A 4 15.98 7.81 -12.47
N PRO A 5 14.79 8.40 -12.70
CA PRO A 5 13.54 7.81 -12.22
C PRO A 5 13.37 6.37 -12.75
N ALA A 6 13.22 5.43 -11.82
CA ALA A 6 13.04 4.01 -12.11
C ALA A 6 11.59 3.57 -11.80
N ILE A 7 11.08 2.63 -12.60
CA ILE A 7 9.81 1.95 -12.33
C ILE A 7 10.12 0.49 -12.06
N LEU A 8 9.72 0.00 -10.89
CA LEU A 8 9.80 -1.40 -10.53
C LEU A 8 8.43 -2.05 -10.61
N LEU A 9 8.32 -3.08 -11.45
CA LEU A 9 7.12 -3.88 -11.61
C LEU A 9 7.33 -5.24 -10.96
N GLY A 10 6.44 -5.59 -10.02
CA GLY A 10 6.50 -6.85 -9.29
C GLY A 10 5.13 -7.52 -9.21
N THR A 11 5.13 -8.85 -9.16
CA THR A 11 3.93 -9.65 -8.90
C THR A 11 3.92 -10.07 -7.42
N ASP A 12 3.16 -11.11 -7.06
CA ASP A 12 2.94 -11.49 -5.67
C ASP A 12 4.23 -11.88 -4.91
N SER A 13 5.28 -12.29 -5.63
CA SER A 13 6.63 -12.53 -5.09
C SER A 13 7.35 -11.25 -4.65
N PHE A 14 6.89 -10.09 -5.10
CA PHE A 14 7.46 -8.82 -4.66
C PHE A 14 7.31 -8.63 -3.16
N TRP A 15 6.20 -9.09 -2.58
CA TRP A 15 5.91 -8.99 -1.15
C TRP A 15 6.83 -9.87 -0.28
N GLU A 16 7.53 -10.83 -0.87
CA GLU A 16 8.43 -11.76 -0.18
C GLU A 16 9.90 -11.37 -0.44
N GLY A 17 10.53 -10.72 0.54
CA GLY A 17 11.99 -10.65 0.62
C GLY A 17 12.73 -9.74 -0.37
N VAL A 18 12.05 -8.93 -1.18
CA VAL A 18 12.71 -7.91 -1.99
C VAL A 18 13.10 -6.71 -1.12
N ASP A 19 14.39 -6.63 -0.78
CA ASP A 19 15.01 -5.41 -0.28
C ASP A 19 15.29 -4.49 -1.48
N LEU A 20 14.81 -3.25 -1.43
CA LEU A 20 15.06 -2.23 -2.45
C LEU A 20 16.18 -1.31 -1.96
N PRO A 21 17.45 -1.61 -2.31
CA PRO A 21 18.56 -0.74 -1.94
C PRO A 21 18.48 0.55 -2.76
N GLY A 22 18.69 1.68 -2.08
CA GLY A 22 19.27 2.88 -2.71
C GLY A 22 18.34 3.97 -3.22
N GLU A 23 17.01 3.78 -3.31
CA GLU A 23 16.11 4.85 -3.76
C GLU A 23 14.91 5.03 -2.81
N ALA A 24 14.43 6.26 -2.71
CA ALA A 24 13.15 6.57 -2.08
C ALA A 24 12.04 6.00 -2.96
N LEU A 25 11.32 4.98 -2.48
CA LEU A 25 10.09 4.57 -3.15
C LEU A 25 9.06 5.69 -2.89
N GLU A 26 8.67 6.41 -3.94
CA GLU A 26 7.74 7.53 -3.80
C GLU A 26 6.29 7.15 -4.11
N ILE A 27 6.08 6.12 -4.95
CA ILE A 27 4.74 5.66 -5.34
C ILE A 27 4.67 4.13 -5.28
N LEU A 28 3.69 3.61 -4.54
CA LEU A 28 3.32 2.20 -4.51
C LEU A 28 1.94 2.01 -5.16
N ILE A 29 1.89 1.26 -6.28
CA ILE A 29 0.63 0.94 -6.97
C ILE A 29 0.23 -0.50 -6.68
N ILE A 30 -0.96 -0.68 -6.10
CA ILE A 30 -1.57 -1.97 -5.78
C ILE A 30 -2.76 -2.17 -6.69
N THR A 31 -2.55 -2.98 -7.72
CA THR A 31 -3.59 -3.21 -8.74
C THR A 31 -4.69 -4.15 -8.28
N ARG A 32 -4.40 -4.99 -7.28
CA ARG A 32 -5.32 -5.96 -6.70
C ARG A 32 -5.04 -6.13 -5.21
N LEU A 33 -6.10 -6.21 -4.40
CA LEU A 33 -5.99 -6.52 -2.98
C LEU A 33 -5.26 -7.87 -2.80
N PRO A 34 -4.26 -7.94 -1.91
CA PRO A 34 -3.31 -9.06 -1.85
C PRO A 34 -3.89 -10.24 -1.05
N PHE A 35 -5.02 -10.76 -1.50
CA PHE A 35 -5.64 -11.94 -0.92
C PHE A 35 -4.76 -13.17 -1.14
N PRO A 36 -4.73 -14.11 -0.16
CA PRO A 36 -4.01 -15.36 -0.30
C PRO A 36 -4.56 -16.19 -1.47
N VAL A 37 -3.68 -16.96 -2.08
CA VAL A 37 -4.04 -17.88 -3.16
C VAL A 37 -4.80 -19.07 -2.55
N PRO A 38 -6.05 -19.34 -2.97
CA PRO A 38 -6.84 -20.42 -2.36
C PRO A 38 -6.23 -21.82 -2.55
N SER A 39 -5.44 -22.01 -3.61
CA SER A 39 -4.75 -23.27 -3.88
C SER A 39 -3.47 -23.47 -3.07
N ASP A 40 -3.08 -22.52 -2.21
CA ASP A 40 -1.98 -22.72 -1.28
C ASP A 40 -2.37 -23.81 -0.26
N PRO A 41 -1.61 -24.93 -0.16
CA PRO A 41 -2.01 -26.05 0.68
C PRO A 41 -2.14 -25.70 2.16
N VAL A 42 -1.27 -24.82 2.66
CA VAL A 42 -1.28 -24.39 4.07
C VAL A 42 -2.49 -23.51 4.33
N PHE A 43 -2.78 -22.58 3.43
CA PHE A 43 -3.95 -21.72 3.49
C PHE A 43 -5.24 -22.53 3.45
N SER A 44 -5.37 -23.47 2.49
CA SER A 44 -6.55 -24.33 2.35
C SER A 44 -6.78 -25.14 3.63
N ALA A 45 -5.76 -25.82 4.15
CA ALA A 45 -5.90 -26.62 5.36
C ALA A 45 -6.36 -25.80 6.58
N LEU A 46 -5.85 -24.57 6.72
CA LEU A 46 -6.29 -23.65 7.77
C LEU A 46 -7.74 -23.18 7.57
N ALA A 47 -8.13 -22.89 6.32
CA ALA A 47 -9.49 -22.48 6.00
C ALA A 47 -10.50 -23.61 6.22
N ASP A 48 -10.15 -24.85 5.85
CA ASP A 48 -10.99 -26.03 6.06
C ASP A 48 -11.21 -26.27 7.56
N SER A 49 -10.13 -26.24 8.36
CA SER A 49 -10.21 -26.39 9.82
C SER A 49 -11.08 -25.31 10.49
N MET A 50 -11.02 -24.06 10.01
CA MET A 50 -11.91 -22.99 10.50
C MET A 50 -13.37 -23.23 10.13
N SER A 51 -13.62 -23.71 8.91
CA SER A 51 -14.98 -24.01 8.43
C SER A 51 -15.61 -25.15 9.24
N GLU A 52 -14.86 -26.21 9.53
CA GLU A 52 -15.29 -27.31 10.41
C GLU A 52 -15.64 -26.83 11.82
N GLY A 53 -14.96 -25.78 12.29
CA GLY A 53 -15.25 -25.10 13.55
C GLY A 53 -16.42 -24.09 13.51
N GLY A 54 -17.14 -23.98 12.38
CA GLY A 54 -18.28 -23.08 12.21
C GLY A 54 -17.91 -21.60 12.05
N LYS A 55 -16.66 -21.29 11.71
CA LYS A 55 -16.18 -19.92 11.44
C LYS A 55 -16.24 -19.61 9.95
N ASP A 56 -16.08 -18.33 9.59
CA ASP A 56 -16.00 -17.90 8.19
C ASP A 56 -14.53 -17.63 7.81
N PRO A 57 -13.83 -18.53 7.10
CA PRO A 57 -12.42 -18.33 6.77
C PRO A 57 -12.16 -17.11 5.88
N PHE A 58 -13.17 -16.60 5.17
CA PHE A 58 -13.00 -15.37 4.41
C PHE A 58 -12.79 -14.17 5.35
N TYR A 59 -13.65 -14.04 6.36
CA TYR A 59 -13.56 -12.95 7.34
C TYR A 59 -12.51 -13.18 8.42
N ASP A 60 -12.38 -14.40 8.90
CA ASP A 60 -11.54 -14.73 10.05
C ASP A 60 -10.07 -15.03 9.68
N LEU A 61 -9.78 -15.27 8.38
CA LEU A 61 -8.43 -15.61 7.91
C LEU A 61 -8.00 -14.83 6.67
N SER A 62 -8.80 -14.84 5.60
CA SER A 62 -8.41 -14.25 4.31
C SER A 62 -8.23 -12.74 4.41
N ILE A 63 -9.21 -12.03 4.97
CA ILE A 63 -9.14 -10.57 5.13
C ILE A 63 -7.98 -10.16 6.05
N PRO A 64 -7.81 -10.74 7.26
CA PRO A 64 -6.67 -10.43 8.12
C PRO A 64 -5.31 -10.64 7.44
N ARG A 65 -5.15 -11.75 6.70
CA ARG A 65 -3.91 -12.02 5.95
C ARG A 65 -3.66 -11.01 4.84
N ALA A 66 -4.70 -10.65 4.10
CA ALA A 66 -4.60 -9.64 3.04
C ALA A 66 -4.25 -8.26 3.61
N ILE A 67 -4.84 -7.87 4.74
CA ILE A 67 -4.52 -6.62 5.44
C ILE A 67 -3.06 -6.61 5.93
N LEU A 68 -2.60 -7.72 6.53
CA LEU A 68 -1.22 -7.83 6.97
C LEU A 68 -0.25 -7.66 5.80
N LYS A 69 -0.50 -8.35 4.68
CA LYS A 69 0.31 -8.25 3.47
C LYS A 69 0.30 -6.82 2.91
N LEU A 70 -0.87 -6.17 2.84
CA LEU A 70 -0.99 -4.75 2.45
C LEU A 70 -0.10 -3.85 3.33
N ARG A 71 -0.23 -3.96 4.65
CA ARG A 71 0.56 -3.15 5.60
C ARG A 71 2.06 -3.35 5.43
N GLN A 72 2.51 -4.57 5.14
CA GLN A 72 3.91 -4.87 4.89
C GLN A 72 4.45 -4.15 3.65
N GLY A 73 3.71 -4.13 2.53
CA GLY A 73 4.17 -3.38 1.35
C GLY A 73 4.11 -1.87 1.54
N VAL A 74 3.11 -1.35 2.26
CA VAL A 74 3.12 0.07 2.64
C VAL A 74 4.33 0.40 3.53
N GLY A 75 4.74 -0.50 4.41
CA GLY A 75 5.97 -0.34 5.20
C GLY A 75 7.26 -0.33 4.36
N ARG A 76 7.21 -0.73 3.08
CA ARG A 76 8.33 -0.57 2.15
C ARG A 76 8.40 0.83 1.53
N LEU A 77 7.26 1.52 1.49
CA LEU A 77 7.18 2.92 1.04
C LEU A 77 7.76 3.85 2.11
N ILE A 78 7.42 3.62 3.38
CA ILE A 78 7.83 4.46 4.51
C ILE A 78 8.71 3.64 5.47
N ARG A 79 10.03 3.72 5.31
CA ARG A 79 11.03 3.00 6.15
C ARG A 79 11.61 3.91 7.24
N THR A 80 11.78 5.19 6.95
CA THR A 80 12.27 6.21 7.89
C THR A 80 11.23 7.30 8.11
N THR A 81 11.44 8.16 9.12
CA THR A 81 10.55 9.31 9.38
C THR A 81 10.64 10.40 8.31
N ALA A 82 11.67 10.38 7.47
CA ALA A 82 11.83 11.31 6.34
C ALA A 82 11.20 10.78 5.05
N ASP A 83 10.93 9.49 4.99
CA ASP A 83 10.31 8.86 3.82
C ASP A 83 8.88 9.36 3.67
N HIS A 84 8.49 9.57 2.42
CA HIS A 84 7.17 10.00 2.06
C HIS A 84 6.82 9.39 0.70
N GLY A 85 5.53 9.14 0.50
CA GLY A 85 5.05 8.64 -0.76
C GLY A 85 3.55 8.45 -0.80
N ILE A 86 3.07 7.98 -1.94
CA ILE A 86 1.66 7.76 -2.24
C ILE A 86 1.41 6.27 -2.45
N VAL A 87 0.36 5.75 -1.82
CA VAL A 87 -0.17 4.42 -2.12
C VAL A 87 -1.41 4.58 -3.00
N ILE A 88 -1.38 3.98 -4.19
CA ILE A 88 -2.50 3.97 -5.14
C ILE A 88 -3.08 2.57 -5.15
N ILE A 89 -4.36 2.42 -4.85
CA ILE A 89 -5.07 1.14 -4.92
C ILE A 89 -6.13 1.23 -6.02
N THR A 90 -6.01 0.40 -7.07
CA THR A 90 -6.95 0.42 -8.20
C THR A 90 -7.99 -0.70 -8.14
N ASP A 91 -7.99 -1.50 -7.07
CA ASP A 91 -8.95 -2.58 -6.89
C ASP A 91 -10.30 -2.05 -6.40
N GLU A 92 -11.32 -2.10 -7.25
CA GLU A 92 -12.67 -1.60 -6.96
C GLU A 92 -13.31 -2.21 -5.71
N ARG A 93 -12.84 -3.38 -5.26
CA ARG A 93 -13.38 -4.07 -4.08
C ARG A 93 -13.13 -3.27 -2.80
N ILE A 94 -12.13 -2.39 -2.79
CA ILE A 94 -11.89 -1.50 -1.65
C ILE A 94 -13.05 -0.53 -1.41
N LEU A 95 -13.80 -0.19 -2.47
CA LEU A 95 -14.96 0.70 -2.41
C LEU A 95 -16.29 -0.07 -2.45
N SER A 96 -16.36 -1.15 -3.24
CA SER A 96 -17.62 -1.84 -3.55
C SER A 96 -18.00 -2.96 -2.57
N LYS A 97 -17.05 -3.47 -1.77
CA LYS A 97 -17.31 -4.56 -0.82
C LYS A 97 -17.29 -4.05 0.61
N ASN A 98 -18.15 -4.61 1.46
CA ASN A 98 -18.26 -4.23 2.87
C ASN A 98 -16.93 -4.33 3.63
N TYR A 99 -16.10 -5.32 3.28
CA TYR A 99 -14.78 -5.49 3.88
C TYR A 99 -13.74 -4.46 3.41
N GLY A 100 -13.99 -3.72 2.32
CA GLY A 100 -13.04 -2.76 1.77
C GLY A 100 -12.68 -1.67 2.78
N ARG A 101 -13.64 -1.28 3.63
CA ARG A 101 -13.44 -0.36 4.76
C ARG A 101 -12.35 -0.85 5.73
N LEU A 102 -12.27 -2.16 5.99
CA LEU A 102 -11.26 -2.74 6.88
C LEU A 102 -9.84 -2.52 6.35
N PHE A 103 -9.66 -2.54 5.02
CA PHE A 103 -8.38 -2.23 4.40
C PHE A 103 -8.01 -0.75 4.60
N ILE A 104 -8.96 0.16 4.36
CA ILE A 104 -8.73 1.61 4.52
C ILE A 104 -8.39 1.95 5.98
N GLU A 105 -9.16 1.42 6.94
CA GLU A 105 -8.94 1.64 8.37
C GLU A 105 -7.65 1.00 8.89
N SER A 106 -7.09 0.01 8.18
CA SER A 106 -5.81 -0.60 8.53
C SER A 106 -4.59 0.23 8.13
N LEU A 107 -4.76 1.28 7.32
CA LEU A 107 -3.67 2.13 6.86
C LEU A 107 -3.42 3.30 7.85
N PRO A 108 -2.17 3.80 7.95
CA PRO A 108 -1.83 4.86 8.90
C PRO A 108 -2.33 6.26 8.50
N VAL A 109 -2.97 6.39 7.33
CA VAL A 109 -3.40 7.66 6.73
C VAL A 109 -4.79 7.52 6.14
N GLY A 110 -5.50 8.65 6.01
CA GLY A 110 -6.79 8.69 5.31
C GLY A 110 -6.63 8.40 3.82
N ALA A 111 -7.69 7.87 3.20
CA ALA A 111 -7.74 7.61 1.76
C ALA A 111 -8.53 8.70 1.03
N GLN A 112 -8.07 9.08 -0.17
CA GLN A 112 -8.82 9.92 -1.10
C GLN A 112 -9.21 9.09 -2.33
N ARG A 113 -10.40 9.36 -2.89
CA ARG A 113 -10.88 8.69 -4.09
C ARG A 113 -10.58 9.54 -5.32
N ALA A 114 -9.86 8.98 -6.28
CA ALA A 114 -9.81 9.49 -7.65
C ALA A 114 -11.01 8.96 -8.45
N GLY A 115 -11.73 9.85 -9.16
CA GLY A 115 -12.87 9.48 -9.99
C GLY A 115 -12.48 8.98 -11.38
N SER A 116 -11.29 9.38 -11.84
CA SER A 116 -10.72 9.10 -13.16
C SER A 116 -9.19 8.99 -13.08
N LEU A 117 -8.56 8.60 -14.20
CA LEU A 117 -7.10 8.60 -14.30
C LEU A 117 -6.55 10.03 -14.26
N GLU A 118 -7.26 10.97 -14.87
CA GLU A 118 -6.94 12.39 -14.87
C GLU A 118 -6.94 12.94 -13.44
N ASP A 119 -7.98 12.63 -12.66
CA ASP A 119 -8.05 13.02 -11.24
C ASP A 119 -6.89 12.43 -10.45
N LEU A 120 -6.55 11.16 -10.69
CA LEU A 120 -5.45 10.49 -10.01
C LEU A 120 -4.11 11.19 -10.30
N ILE A 121 -3.87 11.56 -11.57
CA ILE A 121 -2.66 12.27 -11.98
C ILE A 121 -2.59 13.64 -11.31
N VAL A 122 -3.71 14.39 -11.28
CA VAL A 122 -3.77 15.70 -10.62
C VAL A 122 -3.52 15.58 -9.13
N LEU A 123 -4.23 14.70 -8.42
CA LEU A 123 -4.05 14.48 -6.99
C LEU A 123 -2.61 14.09 -6.61
N THR A 124 -2.01 13.21 -7.43
CA THR A 124 -0.63 12.75 -7.22
C THR A 124 0.35 13.90 -7.40
N ARG A 125 0.22 14.66 -8.50
CA ARG A 125 1.09 15.82 -8.78
C ARG A 125 0.97 16.90 -7.72
N ASP A 126 -0.25 17.27 -7.33
CA ASP A 126 -0.49 18.32 -6.36
C ASP A 126 0.10 17.96 -4.99
N TRP A 127 0.06 16.68 -4.61
CA TRP A 127 0.67 16.20 -3.38
C TRP A 127 2.20 16.35 -3.40
N PHE A 128 2.88 15.96 -4.49
CA PHE A 128 4.33 16.14 -4.60
C PHE A 128 4.72 17.63 -4.62
N ASN A 129 4.01 18.46 -5.37
CA ASN A 129 4.27 19.90 -5.43
C ASN A 129 4.11 20.58 -4.06
N ALA A 130 3.04 20.24 -3.32
CA ALA A 130 2.82 20.79 -1.99
C ALA A 130 3.93 20.39 -1.01
N ARG A 131 4.51 19.19 -1.17
CA ARG A 131 5.62 18.70 -0.33
C ARG A 131 6.93 19.42 -0.62
N GLU A 132 7.24 19.71 -1.87
CA GLU A 132 8.45 20.46 -2.24
C GLU A 132 8.45 21.85 -1.60
N VAL A 133 7.31 22.55 -1.65
CA VAL A 133 7.13 23.86 -1.00
C VAL A 133 7.29 23.80 0.53
N LEU A 134 6.81 22.72 1.17
CA LEU A 134 6.99 22.51 2.62
C LEU A 134 8.44 22.21 2.98
N ALA A 135 9.12 21.39 2.17
CA ALA A 135 10.54 21.07 2.38
C ALA A 135 11.44 22.31 2.24
N GLU A 136 11.15 23.19 1.29
CA GLU A 136 11.86 24.48 1.14
C GLU A 136 11.64 25.41 2.34
N HIS A 137 10.42 25.48 2.88
CA HIS A 137 10.12 26.28 4.06
C HIS A 137 10.84 25.77 5.31
N ASP A 138 10.81 24.46 5.58
CA ASP A 138 11.48 23.87 6.74
C ASP A 138 13.00 24.15 6.71
N GLN A 139 13.63 24.04 5.53
CA GLN A 139 15.05 24.35 5.34
C GLN A 139 15.37 25.83 5.61
N LEU A 140 14.52 26.76 5.19
CA LEU A 140 14.72 28.19 5.45
C LEU A 140 14.57 28.53 6.94
N SER A 141 13.68 27.84 7.67
CA SER A 141 13.54 28.04 9.12
C SER A 141 14.70 27.50 9.95
N ASP A 142 15.32 26.39 9.53
CA ASP A 142 16.46 25.80 10.24
C ASP A 142 17.76 26.61 10.04
N VAL A 143 17.89 27.36 8.94
CA VAL A 143 19.04 28.25 8.68
C VAL A 143 18.90 29.61 9.40
N ALA A 144 17.68 29.97 9.81
CA ALA A 144 17.38 31.23 10.49
C ALA A 144 17.53 31.17 12.02
N ASN A 145 17.87 30.02 12.59
CA ASN A 145 18.07 29.79 14.04
C ASN A 145 19.50 29.39 14.41
#